data_AF-A0A9E3FEB4-F1
#
_entry.id   AF-A0A9E3FEB4-F1
#
_cell.length_a   1.000
_cell.length_b   1.000
_cell.length_c   1.000
_cell.angle_alpha   90.00
_cell.angle_beta   90.00
_cell.angle_gamma   90.00
#
_symmetry.space_group_name_H-M   'P 1'
#
loop_
_entity.id
_entity.type
_entity.pdbx_description
1 polymer ?
#
loop_
_entity_poly.entity_id
_entity_poly.type
_entity_poly.pdbx_seq_one_letter_code
_entity_poly.pdbx_strand_id
1 'polypeptide(L)'
;MNEWMAVHTRYATPRPRRTVREFWRRQFGGAPTRAQRRFDVTFGVILPVLCFVFDPFVFSGRGEYGGGLYPQCQLYVYTLSALEMVALCAWLLFAAGRRPAALAGVLFAGALFSFVVGLAILPFSLLGLLFIIGVLGFVPFLTAFVYLRNGWRAACSVSHAGVGLSSLTALAFAFGFFFALGAPAVARVSVKNEVEAAMKDVCEGEEISPARLRALRAAAAVSGSSAYDEIAWEYYGEPDAYRRARLAKCYAEVTVGGDIKRRLEILLD
;
A
#
# COMPACT_ATOMS: atom_id res chain seq x y z
N MET A 1 35.06 41.47 49.27
CA MET A 1 34.83 40.01 49.39
C MET A 1 33.41 39.85 49.92
N ASN A 2 32.53 39.15 49.20
CA ASN A 2 31.18 38.69 49.61
C ASN A 2 29.94 39.56 49.29
N GLU A 3 29.73 39.95 48.03
CA GLU A 3 28.42 40.51 47.60
C GLU A 3 27.88 39.98 46.25
N TRP A 4 28.61 39.06 45.59
CA TRP A 4 28.24 38.55 44.25
C TRP A 4 27.59 37.15 44.23
N MET A 5 27.22 36.59 45.39
CA MET A 5 26.50 35.31 45.49
C MET A 5 25.02 35.47 45.90
N ALA A 6 24.43 36.63 45.65
CA ALA A 6 22.99 36.84 45.83
C ALA A 6 22.20 36.22 44.66
N VAL A 7 21.95 34.91 44.78
CA VAL A 7 20.62 34.33 44.59
C VAL A 7 19.95 34.65 43.24
N HIS A 8 20.48 34.05 42.18
CA HIS A 8 19.72 33.79 40.94
C HIS A 8 19.01 32.43 41.01
N THR A 9 18.35 32.11 42.12
CA THR A 9 17.27 31.10 42.12
C THR A 9 16.07 31.73 41.41
N ARG A 10 16.14 31.79 40.08
CA ARG A 10 14.97 32.01 39.24
C ARG A 10 13.99 30.89 39.57
N TYR A 11 12.95 31.22 40.33
CA TYR A 11 11.81 30.35 40.57
C TYR A 11 11.34 29.84 39.20
N ALA A 12 11.64 28.58 38.91
CA ALA A 12 11.16 27.92 37.72
C ALA A 12 9.63 27.86 37.86
N THR A 13 8.93 28.83 37.28
CA THR A 13 7.47 28.83 37.23
C THR A 13 7.04 27.48 36.67
N PRO A 14 6.24 26.69 37.42
CA PRO A 14 5.84 25.37 36.99
C PRO A 14 5.20 25.50 35.61
N ARG A 15 5.78 24.82 34.61
CA ARG A 15 5.18 24.83 33.27
C ARG A 15 3.77 24.24 33.41
N PRO A 16 2.72 24.93 32.95
CA PRO A 16 1.36 24.42 33.04
C PRO A 16 1.30 23.03 32.41
N ARG A 17 0.71 22.07 33.12
CA ARG A 17 0.52 20.71 32.62
C ARG A 17 -0.33 20.80 31.35
N ARG A 18 0.27 20.53 30.19
CA ARG A 18 -0.44 20.47 28.91
C ARG A 18 -1.55 19.43 29.03
N THR A 19 -2.78 19.85 28.77
CA THR A 19 -3.92 18.92 28.81
C THR A 19 -3.91 17.99 27.60
N VAL A 20 -4.44 16.78 27.74
CA VAL A 20 -4.58 15.81 26.63
C VAL A 20 -5.33 16.44 25.44
N ARG A 21 -6.27 17.34 25.69
CA ARG A 21 -7.01 18.08 24.65
C ARG A 21 -6.10 18.97 23.79
N GLU A 22 -5.11 19.62 24.37
CA GLU A 22 -4.15 20.46 23.64
C GLU A 22 -3.27 19.63 22.70
N PHE A 23 -2.90 18.41 23.13
CA PHE A 23 -2.14 17.50 22.28
C PHE A 23 -2.91 17.16 21.00
N TRP A 24 -4.15 16.68 21.13
CA TRP A 24 -4.98 16.30 19.99
C TRP A 24 -5.31 17.48 19.08
N ARG A 25 -5.61 18.65 19.67
CA ARG A 25 -5.83 19.88 18.90
C ARG A 25 -4.61 20.25 18.04
N ARG A 26 -3.40 20.01 18.53
CA ARG A 26 -2.15 20.24 17.77
C ARG A 26 -1.86 19.18 16.70
N GLN A 27 -2.37 17.96 16.87
CA GLN A 27 -2.24 16.94 15.83
C GLN A 27 -3.13 17.29 14.64
N PHE A 28 -4.37 17.71 14.88
CA PHE A 28 -5.35 17.93 13.81
C PHE A 28 -5.48 19.37 13.33
N GLY A 29 -5.00 20.36 14.11
CA GLY A 29 -5.09 21.78 13.78
C GLY A 29 -3.76 22.44 13.43
N GLY A 30 -3.85 23.60 12.77
CA GLY A 30 -2.73 24.50 12.49
C GLY A 30 -1.73 24.01 11.43
N ALA A 31 -0.69 24.80 11.20
CA ALA A 31 0.39 24.44 10.28
C ALA A 31 1.24 23.29 10.85
N PRO A 32 1.61 22.28 10.03
CA PRO A 32 2.42 21.17 10.49
C PRO A 32 3.82 21.62 10.89
N THR A 33 4.27 21.19 12.06
CA THR A 33 5.66 21.41 12.51
C THR A 33 6.66 20.57 11.69
N ARG A 34 7.94 20.96 11.67
CA ARG A 34 9.00 20.17 11.00
C ARG A 34 9.06 18.73 11.51
N ALA A 35 8.91 18.52 12.81
CA ALA A 35 8.89 17.18 13.41
C ALA A 35 7.68 16.35 12.94
N GLN A 36 6.49 16.95 12.84
CA GLN A 36 5.31 16.29 12.30
C GLN A 36 5.47 15.91 10.83
N ARG A 37 6.08 16.77 10.00
CA ARG A 37 6.38 16.42 8.60
C ARG A 37 7.35 15.25 8.49
N ARG A 38 8.41 15.23 9.30
CA ARG A 38 9.35 14.08 9.35
C ARG A 38 8.63 12.80 9.75
N PHE A 39 7.78 12.87 10.77
CA PHE A 39 6.95 11.74 11.20
C PHE A 39 6.05 11.25 10.05
N ASP A 40 5.38 12.17 9.35
CA ASP A 40 4.47 11.83 8.24
C ASP A 40 5.20 11.17 7.07
N VAL A 41 6.38 11.67 6.70
CA VAL A 41 7.19 11.04 5.64
C VAL A 41 7.70 9.67 6.08
N THR A 42 8.14 9.55 7.33
CA THR A 42 8.70 8.28 7.84
C THR A 42 7.63 7.19 7.87
N PHE A 43 6.47 7.47 8.49
CA PHE A 43 5.43 6.47 8.69
C PHE A 43 4.42 6.39 7.55
N GLY A 44 4.24 7.44 6.76
CA GLY A 44 3.34 7.46 5.61
C GLY A 44 3.97 7.06 4.29
N VAL A 45 5.30 7.02 4.18
CA VAL A 45 5.99 6.71 2.91
C VAL A 45 7.14 5.72 3.11
N ILE A 46 8.16 6.08 3.89
CA ILE A 46 9.41 5.29 3.97
C ILE A 46 9.13 3.91 4.58
N LEU A 47 8.48 3.86 5.74
CA LEU A 47 8.32 2.60 6.47
C LEU A 47 7.38 1.61 5.74
N PRO A 48 6.25 2.03 5.14
CA PRO A 48 5.48 1.14 4.26
C PRO A 48 6.27 0.59 3.08
N VAL A 49 7.13 1.39 2.44
CA VAL A 49 8.01 0.90 1.36
C VAL A 49 8.99 -0.15 1.89
N LEU A 50 9.61 0.10 3.04
CA LEU A 50 10.48 -0.88 3.68
C LEU A 50 9.71 -2.16 4.03
N CYS A 51 8.48 -2.04 4.53
CA CYS A 51 7.61 -3.20 4.77
C CYS A 51 7.40 -3.99 3.48
N PHE A 52 7.10 -3.36 2.34
CA PHE A 52 6.93 -4.10 1.08
C PHE A 52 8.22 -4.75 0.57
N VAL A 53 9.37 -4.10 0.72
CA VAL A 53 10.68 -4.66 0.31
C VAL A 53 11.07 -5.86 1.17
N PHE A 54 10.80 -5.79 2.47
CA PHE A 54 11.14 -6.82 3.46
C PHE A 54 9.95 -7.68 3.84
N ASP A 55 8.95 -7.81 2.98
CA ASP A 55 7.80 -8.69 3.23
C ASP A 55 7.94 -10.03 2.48
N PRO A 56 8.59 -11.04 3.09
CA PRO A 56 8.63 -12.37 2.55
C PRO A 56 7.32 -13.16 2.78
N PHE A 57 6.49 -12.76 3.76
CA PHE A 57 5.40 -13.60 4.29
C PHE A 57 3.99 -13.18 3.84
N VAL A 58 3.68 -11.89 3.81
CA VAL A 58 2.29 -11.43 3.60
C VAL A 58 1.92 -11.49 2.12
N PHE A 59 2.78 -10.99 1.23
CA PHE A 59 2.49 -10.87 -0.21
C PHE A 59 3.41 -11.70 -1.12
N SER A 60 4.71 -11.76 -0.82
CA SER A 60 5.69 -12.30 -1.78
C SER A 60 5.69 -13.83 -1.92
N GLY A 61 5.09 -14.57 -0.97
CA GLY A 61 4.97 -16.02 -1.03
C GLY A 61 6.28 -16.79 -1.20
N ARG A 62 7.41 -16.18 -0.85
CA ARG A 62 8.75 -16.80 -0.95
C ARG A 62 9.07 -17.75 0.21
N GLY A 63 8.11 -17.98 1.11
CA GLY A 63 8.27 -18.91 2.23
C GLY A 63 8.07 -20.36 1.80
N GLU A 64 8.71 -21.27 2.52
CA GLU A 64 8.63 -22.73 2.36
C GLU A 64 7.19 -23.30 2.44
N TYR A 65 6.24 -22.52 2.97
CA TYR A 65 4.83 -22.95 3.16
C TYR A 65 3.88 -22.65 1.99
N GLY A 66 4.39 -22.43 0.78
CA GLY A 66 3.57 -22.55 -0.44
C GLY A 66 2.54 -21.43 -0.65
N GLY A 67 2.96 -20.17 -0.53
CA GLY A 67 2.18 -19.00 -0.95
C GLY A 67 2.10 -17.90 0.10
N GLY A 68 1.94 -16.65 -0.35
CA GLY A 68 1.69 -15.53 0.57
C GLY A 68 0.34 -15.67 1.26
N LEU A 69 0.10 -14.92 2.34
CA LEU A 69 -1.19 -14.91 3.02
C LEU A 69 -2.31 -14.38 2.10
N TYR A 70 -2.00 -13.38 1.27
CA TYR A 70 -2.97 -12.73 0.38
C TYR A 70 -2.42 -12.39 -1.02
N PRO A 71 -1.86 -13.36 -1.78
CA PRO A 71 -1.25 -13.11 -3.09
C PRO A 71 -2.24 -12.49 -4.08
N GLN A 72 -3.51 -12.86 -3.95
CA GLN A 72 -4.58 -12.45 -4.85
C GLN A 72 -4.94 -10.96 -4.73
N CYS A 73 -4.55 -10.33 -3.62
CA CYS A 73 -4.80 -8.93 -3.33
C CYS A 73 -3.57 -8.04 -3.57
N GLN A 74 -2.42 -8.61 -3.94
CA GLN A 74 -1.14 -7.89 -4.01
C GLN A 74 -1.21 -6.68 -4.94
N LEU A 75 -1.74 -6.85 -6.16
CA LEU A 75 -1.91 -5.75 -7.12
C LEU A 75 -2.76 -4.61 -6.54
N TYR A 76 -3.87 -4.94 -5.86
CA TYR A 76 -4.75 -3.95 -5.24
C TYR A 76 -4.04 -3.20 -4.11
N VAL A 77 -3.39 -3.94 -3.20
CA VAL A 77 -2.69 -3.36 -2.05
C VAL A 77 -1.56 -2.44 -2.52
N TYR A 78 -0.76 -2.86 -3.49
CA TYR A 78 0.38 -2.08 -3.98
C TYR A 78 -0.05 -0.82 -4.75
N THR A 79 -1.04 -0.94 -5.63
CA THR A 79 -1.54 0.22 -6.40
C THR A 79 -2.22 1.24 -5.50
N LEU A 80 -3.05 0.80 -4.55
CA LEU A 80 -3.65 1.69 -3.55
C LEU A 80 -2.57 2.34 -2.68
N SER A 81 -1.62 1.56 -2.15
CA SER A 81 -0.57 2.11 -1.28
C SER A 81 0.31 3.13 -2.02
N ALA A 82 0.66 2.87 -3.28
CA ALA A 82 1.40 3.82 -4.11
C ALA A 82 0.62 5.11 -4.35
N LEU A 83 -0.68 5.00 -4.65
CA LEU A 83 -1.57 6.14 -4.84
C LEU A 83 -1.63 7.03 -3.58
N GLU A 84 -1.76 6.42 -2.40
CA GLU A 84 -1.83 7.14 -1.12
C GLU A 84 -0.50 7.81 -0.75
N MET A 85 0.64 7.16 -1.02
CA MET A 85 1.96 7.76 -0.82
C MET A 85 2.15 8.98 -1.72
N VAL A 86 1.74 8.89 -2.99
CA VAL A 86 1.77 10.01 -3.93
C VAL A 86 0.85 11.13 -3.46
N ALA A 87 -0.36 10.80 -2.99
CA ALA A 87 -1.30 11.77 -2.44
C ALA A 87 -0.74 12.49 -1.22
N LEU A 88 -0.12 11.76 -0.28
CA LEU A 88 0.53 12.34 0.89
C LEU A 88 1.70 13.24 0.49
N CYS A 89 2.56 12.80 -0.43
CA CYS A 89 3.66 13.62 -0.94
C CYS A 89 3.15 14.91 -1.60
N ALA A 90 2.12 14.81 -2.45
CA ALA A 90 1.48 15.98 -3.06
C ALA A 90 0.92 16.92 -2.00
N TRP A 91 0.26 16.40 -0.98
CA TRP A 91 -0.23 17.21 0.14
C TRP A 91 0.92 17.94 0.85
N LEU A 92 1.98 17.23 1.24
CA LEU A 92 3.10 17.81 2.00
C LEU A 92 3.89 18.86 1.21
N LEU A 93 3.99 18.72 -0.12
CA LEU A 93 4.68 19.65 -1.01
C LEU A 93 3.82 20.88 -1.36
N PHE A 94 2.51 20.69 -1.58
CA PHE A 94 1.63 21.75 -2.11
C PHE A 94 0.64 22.35 -1.10
N ALA A 95 0.72 21.97 0.17
CA ALA A 95 -0.16 22.46 1.25
C ALA A 95 -0.23 24.00 1.40
N ALA A 96 0.72 24.74 0.81
CA ALA A 96 0.81 26.20 0.94
C ALA A 96 -0.14 27.00 0.03
N GLY A 97 -0.84 26.39 -0.93
CA GLY A 97 -1.63 27.19 -1.89
C GLY A 97 -2.85 26.52 -2.53
N ARG A 98 -3.02 25.20 -2.41
CA ARG A 98 -4.15 24.48 -3.01
C ARG A 98 -4.90 23.69 -1.94
N ARG A 99 -6.23 23.70 -2.03
CA ARG A 99 -7.15 23.06 -1.07
C ARG A 99 -7.96 21.95 -1.76
N PRO A 100 -7.32 20.91 -2.30
CA PRO A 100 -8.04 19.89 -3.04
C PRO A 100 -8.83 18.99 -2.06
N ALA A 101 -10.13 19.24 -1.93
CA ALA A 101 -11.04 18.39 -1.16
C ALA A 101 -10.96 16.90 -1.59
N ALA A 102 -10.70 16.64 -2.87
CA ALA A 102 -10.45 15.30 -3.38
C ALA A 102 -9.22 14.62 -2.74
N LEU A 103 -8.15 15.37 -2.50
CA LEU A 103 -6.96 14.81 -1.85
C LEU A 103 -7.22 14.43 -0.39
N ALA A 104 -8.10 15.18 0.30
CA ALA A 104 -8.58 14.77 1.60
C ALA A 104 -9.30 13.43 1.50
N GLY A 105 -10.22 13.27 0.53
CA GLY A 105 -10.92 12.02 0.26
C GLY A 105 -9.99 10.82 0.05
N VAL A 106 -8.96 10.98 -0.80
CA VAL A 106 -7.92 9.96 -1.04
C VAL A 106 -7.26 9.58 0.29
N LEU A 107 -6.70 10.54 1.03
CA LEU A 107 -6.03 10.27 2.31
C LEU A 107 -6.95 9.61 3.35
N PHE A 108 -8.24 9.92 3.36
CA PHE A 108 -9.20 9.21 4.22
C PHE A 108 -9.41 7.75 3.80
N ALA A 109 -9.48 7.48 2.50
CA ALA A 109 -9.53 6.12 1.98
C ALA A 109 -8.26 5.34 2.35
N GLY A 110 -7.08 5.95 2.17
CA GLY A 110 -5.81 5.38 2.62
C GLY A 110 -5.75 5.11 4.11
N ALA A 111 -6.31 6.00 4.94
CA ALA A 111 -6.39 5.80 6.39
C ALA A 111 -7.23 4.59 6.76
N LEU A 112 -8.43 4.49 6.19
CA LEU A 112 -9.33 3.36 6.40
C LEU A 112 -8.70 2.06 5.93
N PHE A 113 -8.14 2.05 4.71
CA PHE A 113 -7.49 0.89 4.13
C PHE A 113 -6.31 0.40 4.97
N SER A 114 -5.40 1.30 5.35
CA SER A 114 -4.22 0.95 6.16
C SER A 114 -4.63 0.42 7.53
N PHE A 115 -5.70 0.97 8.12
CA PHE A 115 -6.24 0.47 9.39
C PHE A 115 -6.80 -0.96 9.23
N VAL A 116 -7.57 -1.24 8.18
CA VAL A 116 -8.09 -2.58 7.89
C VAL A 116 -6.97 -3.58 7.64
N VAL A 117 -5.94 -3.21 6.88
CA VAL A 117 -4.74 -4.04 6.69
C VAL A 117 -4.05 -4.31 8.02
N GLY A 118 -3.89 -3.28 8.85
CA GLY A 118 -3.36 -3.41 10.21
C GLY A 118 -4.13 -4.42 11.04
N LEU A 119 -5.47 -4.37 11.03
CA LEU A 119 -6.31 -5.34 11.72
C LEU A 119 -6.15 -6.76 11.16
N ALA A 120 -6.06 -6.91 9.84
CA ALA A 120 -5.90 -8.21 9.19
C ALA A 120 -4.58 -8.88 9.57
N ILE A 121 -3.48 -8.12 9.68
CA ILE A 121 -2.16 -8.65 10.04
C ILE A 121 -1.89 -8.66 11.54
N LEU A 122 -2.75 -8.02 12.36
CA LEU A 122 -2.58 -7.92 13.81
C LEU A 122 -2.35 -9.25 14.52
N PRO A 123 -3.11 -10.35 14.27
CA PRO A 123 -2.87 -11.61 14.98
C PRO A 123 -1.46 -12.16 14.74
N PHE A 124 -0.98 -12.09 13.49
CA PHE A 124 0.39 -12.50 13.14
C PHE A 124 1.45 -11.59 13.76
N SER A 125 1.14 -10.29 13.83
CA SER A 125 2.03 -9.28 14.43
C SER A 125 2.19 -9.50 15.94
N LEU A 126 1.11 -9.87 16.62
CA LEU A 126 1.13 -10.21 18.05
C LEU A 126 1.97 -11.46 18.32
N LEU A 127 1.86 -12.50 17.48
CA LEU A 127 2.70 -13.69 17.57
C LEU A 127 4.17 -13.36 17.28
N GLY A 128 4.44 -12.58 16.24
CA GLY A 128 5.79 -12.14 15.87
C GLY A 128 6.45 -11.21 16.88
N LEU A 129 5.68 -10.59 17.79
CA LEU A 129 6.21 -9.69 18.82
C LEU A 129 7.13 -10.45 19.80
N LEU A 130 6.89 -11.76 20.00
CA LEU A 130 7.76 -12.64 20.78
C LEU A 130 9.20 -12.70 20.23
N PHE A 131 9.38 -12.40 18.95
CA PHE A 131 10.67 -12.42 18.24
C PHE A 131 11.14 -11.02 17.81
N ILE A 132 10.53 -9.94 18.33
CA ILE A 132 10.80 -8.52 17.96
C ILE A 132 10.41 -8.17 16.50
N ILE A 133 10.33 -9.15 15.59
CA ILE A 133 9.94 -8.98 14.18
C ILE A 133 8.51 -8.42 14.06
N GLY A 134 7.61 -8.76 15.00
CA GLY A 134 6.21 -8.34 14.99
C GLY A 134 5.96 -6.83 15.10
N VAL A 135 6.97 -6.03 15.47
CA VAL A 135 6.85 -4.56 15.55
C VAL A 135 6.50 -3.95 14.18
N LEU A 136 7.03 -4.52 13.08
CA LEU A 136 6.71 -4.07 11.72
C LEU A 136 5.22 -4.25 11.36
N GLY A 137 4.56 -5.19 12.01
CA GLY A 137 3.12 -5.43 11.85
C GLY A 137 2.24 -4.28 12.36
N PHE A 138 2.79 -3.36 13.16
CA PHE A 138 2.07 -2.18 13.63
C PHE A 138 2.18 -0.96 12.71
N VAL A 139 3.04 -1.03 11.68
CA VAL A 139 3.24 0.07 10.72
C VAL A 139 1.94 0.54 10.08
N PRO A 140 1.02 -0.33 9.62
CA PRO A 140 -0.21 0.12 8.99
C PRO A 140 -1.11 0.99 9.89
N PHE A 141 -1.07 0.82 11.22
CA PHE A 141 -1.80 1.70 12.15
C PHE A 141 -1.18 3.10 12.22
N LEU A 142 0.16 3.18 12.20
CA LEU A 142 0.87 4.47 12.18
C LEU A 142 0.64 5.18 10.84
N THR A 143 0.68 4.45 9.73
CA THR A 143 0.33 4.94 8.39
C THR A 143 -1.11 5.45 8.37
N ALA A 144 -2.06 4.68 8.92
CA ALA A 144 -3.46 5.08 9.01
C ALA A 144 -3.63 6.40 9.78
N PHE A 145 -2.92 6.55 10.90
CA PHE A 145 -2.93 7.79 11.68
C PHE A 145 -2.35 8.98 10.89
N VAL A 146 -1.24 8.79 10.17
CA VAL A 146 -0.62 9.83 9.32
C VAL A 146 -1.61 10.28 8.25
N TYR A 147 -2.22 9.33 7.53
CA TYR A 147 -3.18 9.63 6.48
C TYR A 147 -4.44 10.31 7.03
N LEU A 148 -5.00 9.82 8.13
CA LEU A 148 -6.17 10.43 8.79
C LEU A 148 -5.88 11.88 9.18
N ARG A 149 -4.74 12.13 9.81
CA ARG A 149 -4.34 13.47 10.26
C ARG A 149 -4.16 14.43 9.08
N ASN A 150 -3.53 13.97 8.01
CA ASN A 150 -3.30 14.81 6.83
C ASN A 150 -4.58 15.01 6.00
N GLY A 151 -5.42 13.99 5.87
CA GLY A 151 -6.75 14.09 5.26
C GLY A 151 -7.65 15.06 6.02
N TRP A 152 -7.66 15.00 7.36
CA TRP A 152 -8.39 15.94 8.19
C TRP A 152 -7.91 17.39 8.00
N ARG A 153 -6.59 17.62 8.00
CA ARG A 153 -6.01 18.95 7.74
C ARG A 153 -6.38 19.46 6.34
N ALA A 154 -6.36 18.59 5.34
CA ALA A 154 -6.78 18.91 3.99
C ALA A 154 -8.26 19.32 3.94
N ALA A 155 -9.14 18.57 4.62
CA ALA A 155 -10.57 18.91 4.73
C ALA A 155 -10.79 20.25 5.44
N CYS A 156 -10.16 20.48 6.60
CA CYS A 156 -10.29 21.74 7.34
C CYS A 156 -9.74 22.96 6.58
N SER A 157 -8.73 22.77 5.73
CA SER A 157 -8.20 23.86 4.90
C SER A 157 -9.26 24.44 3.96
N VAL A 158 -10.25 23.64 3.54
CA VAL A 158 -11.37 24.09 2.70
C VAL A 158 -12.32 24.98 3.52
N SER A 159 -12.69 24.57 4.74
CA SER A 159 -13.62 25.32 5.59
C SER A 159 -13.13 26.72 5.98
N HIS A 160 -11.82 26.90 6.17
CA HIS A 160 -11.24 28.22 6.47
C HIS A 160 -11.25 29.19 5.27
N ALA A 161 -11.74 28.78 4.10
CA ALA A 161 -11.87 29.68 2.94
C ALA A 161 -13.06 30.64 3.07
N GLY A 162 -13.92 30.48 4.08
CA GLY A 162 -15.22 31.17 4.13
C GLY A 162 -16.23 30.65 3.11
N VAL A 163 -15.82 29.73 2.25
CA VAL A 163 -16.72 28.91 1.44
C VAL A 163 -17.33 27.91 2.41
N GLY A 164 -18.64 28.04 2.69
CA GLY A 164 -19.38 27.00 3.42
C GLY A 164 -19.15 25.63 2.78
N LEU A 165 -19.51 24.55 3.47
CA LEU A 165 -19.41 23.19 2.92
C LEU A 165 -20.32 23.08 1.68
N SER A 166 -19.79 23.48 0.53
CA SER A 166 -20.53 23.48 -0.71
C SER A 166 -20.72 22.04 -1.12
N SER A 167 -21.85 21.73 -1.74
CA SER A 167 -22.11 20.42 -2.35
C SER A 167 -20.94 19.96 -3.24
N LEU A 168 -20.29 20.91 -3.93
CA LEU A 168 -19.10 20.66 -4.74
C LEU A 168 -17.89 20.17 -3.92
N THR A 169 -17.66 20.73 -2.73
CA THR A 169 -16.58 20.29 -1.85
C THR A 169 -16.81 18.86 -1.37
N ALA A 170 -18.04 18.55 -0.96
CA ALA A 170 -18.43 17.21 -0.54
C ALA A 170 -18.32 16.21 -1.70
N LEU A 171 -18.76 16.60 -2.91
CA LEU A 171 -18.64 15.78 -4.12
C LEU A 171 -17.17 15.50 -4.48
N ALA A 172 -16.31 16.53 -4.43
CA ALA A 172 -14.88 16.36 -4.69
C ALA A 172 -14.21 15.44 -3.67
N PHE A 173 -14.56 15.57 -2.38
CA PHE A 173 -14.11 14.65 -1.34
C PHE A 173 -14.55 13.21 -1.62
N ALA A 174 -15.85 13.00 -1.88
CA ALA A 174 -16.40 11.68 -2.18
C ALA A 174 -15.74 11.07 -3.43
N PHE A 175 -15.55 11.86 -4.48
CA PHE A 175 -14.84 11.44 -5.69
C PHE A 175 -13.42 10.96 -5.36
N GLY A 176 -12.64 11.73 -4.61
CA GLY A 176 -11.29 11.31 -4.21
C GLY A 176 -11.28 10.01 -3.41
N PHE A 177 -12.20 9.86 -2.46
CA PHE A 177 -12.34 8.65 -1.65
C PHE A 177 -12.68 7.42 -2.50
N PHE A 178 -13.73 7.50 -3.33
CA PHE A 178 -14.15 6.39 -4.18
C PHE A 178 -13.17 6.11 -5.30
N PHE A 179 -12.48 7.13 -5.82
CA PHE A 179 -11.43 6.95 -6.82
C PHE A 179 -10.26 6.14 -6.23
N ALA A 180 -9.83 6.47 -5.01
CA ALA A 180 -8.70 5.79 -4.36
C ALA A 180 -8.96 4.29 -4.11
N LEU A 181 -10.19 3.92 -3.77
CA LEU A 181 -10.57 2.51 -3.59
C LEU A 181 -10.94 1.83 -4.92
N GLY A 182 -11.68 2.54 -5.76
CA GLY A 182 -12.29 2.00 -6.98
C GLY A 182 -11.27 1.77 -8.09
N ALA A 183 -10.34 2.68 -8.33
CA ALA A 183 -9.38 2.55 -9.43
C ALA A 183 -8.47 1.31 -9.28
N PRO A 184 -7.85 1.04 -8.11
CA PRO A 184 -7.15 -0.21 -7.84
C PRO A 184 -8.03 -1.46 -8.00
N ALA A 185 -9.31 -1.41 -7.58
CA ALA A 185 -10.23 -2.54 -7.69
C ALA A 185 -10.54 -2.87 -9.16
N VAL A 186 -10.86 -1.85 -9.96
CA VAL A 186 -11.09 -2.00 -11.40
C VAL A 186 -9.84 -2.53 -12.08
N ALA A 187 -8.66 -1.95 -11.80
CA ALA A 187 -7.39 -2.43 -12.37
C ALA A 187 -7.15 -3.91 -12.06
N ARG A 188 -7.41 -4.34 -10.82
CA ARG A 188 -7.30 -5.75 -10.42
C ARG A 188 -8.27 -6.64 -11.20
N VAL A 189 -9.55 -6.27 -11.30
CA VAL A 189 -10.55 -7.07 -12.02
C VAL A 189 -10.22 -7.15 -13.50
N SER A 190 -9.79 -6.04 -14.12
CA SER A 190 -9.38 -6.03 -15.52
C SER A 190 -8.17 -6.94 -15.76
N VAL A 191 -7.11 -6.84 -14.95
CA VAL A 191 -5.94 -7.73 -15.09
C VAL A 191 -6.32 -9.18 -14.87
N LYS A 192 -7.16 -9.48 -13.86
CA LYS A 192 -7.63 -10.84 -13.60
C LYS A 192 -8.38 -11.43 -14.79
N ASN A 193 -9.36 -10.70 -15.34
CA ASN A 193 -10.15 -11.19 -16.47
C ASN A 193 -9.28 -11.43 -17.71
N GLU A 194 -8.30 -10.55 -17.97
CA GLU A 194 -7.37 -10.73 -19.09
C GLU A 194 -6.41 -11.91 -18.88
N VAL A 195 -5.95 -12.14 -17.66
CA VAL A 195 -5.12 -13.30 -17.31
C VAL A 195 -5.91 -14.59 -17.47
N GLU A 196 -7.14 -14.67 -16.94
CA GLU A 196 -8.01 -15.85 -17.09
C GLU A 196 -8.33 -16.13 -18.57
N ALA A 197 -8.61 -15.09 -19.36
CA ALA A 197 -8.81 -15.25 -20.79
C ALA A 197 -7.54 -15.73 -21.51
N ALA A 198 -6.38 -15.18 -21.16
CA ALA A 198 -5.10 -15.60 -21.73
C ALA A 198 -4.77 -17.06 -21.37
N MET A 199 -5.03 -17.47 -20.13
CA MET A 199 -4.84 -18.85 -19.68
C MET A 199 -5.75 -19.80 -20.44
N LYS A 200 -7.00 -19.40 -20.68
CA LYS A 200 -7.95 -20.17 -21.49
C LYS A 200 -7.43 -20.36 -22.93
N ASP A 201 -6.99 -19.29 -23.60
CA ASP A 201 -6.41 -19.39 -24.95
C ASP A 201 -5.25 -20.38 -25.00
N VAL A 202 -4.35 -20.29 -24.01
CA VAL A 202 -3.17 -21.16 -23.90
C VAL A 202 -3.59 -22.62 -23.75
N CYS A 203 -4.59 -22.89 -22.91
CA CYS A 203 -5.12 -24.24 -22.70
C CYS A 203 -5.80 -24.79 -23.96
N GLU A 204 -6.53 -23.95 -24.69
CA GLU A 204 -7.23 -24.31 -25.94
C GLU A 204 -6.26 -24.37 -27.14
N GLY A 205 -5.03 -23.88 -26.98
CA GLY A 205 -3.99 -23.89 -28.01
C GLY A 205 -4.16 -22.78 -29.04
N GLU A 206 -4.89 -21.72 -28.70
CA GLU A 206 -5.07 -20.51 -29.50
C GLU A 206 -3.84 -19.57 -29.37
N GLU A 207 -3.66 -18.69 -30.35
CA GLU A 207 -2.61 -17.67 -30.29
C GLU A 207 -2.99 -16.55 -29.31
N ILE A 208 -2.12 -16.30 -28.32
CA ILE A 208 -2.35 -15.25 -27.32
C ILE A 208 -2.26 -13.87 -27.97
N SER A 209 -3.32 -13.07 -27.82
CA SER A 209 -3.30 -11.70 -28.31
C SER A 209 -2.23 -10.84 -27.61
N PRO A 210 -1.65 -9.82 -28.28
CA PRO A 210 -0.66 -8.93 -27.66
C PRO A 210 -1.17 -8.17 -26.42
N ALA A 211 -2.49 -7.95 -26.31
CA ALA A 211 -3.09 -7.32 -25.13
C ALA A 211 -3.06 -8.25 -23.91
N ARG A 212 -3.45 -9.52 -24.11
CA ARG A 212 -3.42 -10.59 -23.10
C ARG A 212 -2.00 -10.88 -22.62
N LEU A 213 -1.03 -10.91 -23.54
CA LEU A 213 0.38 -11.06 -23.18
C LEU A 213 0.90 -9.89 -22.31
N ARG A 214 0.46 -8.65 -22.58
CA ARG A 214 0.80 -7.50 -21.73
C ARG A 214 0.17 -7.60 -20.35
N ALA A 215 -1.08 -8.06 -20.26
CA ALA A 215 -1.76 -8.27 -18.98
C ALA A 215 -1.07 -9.36 -18.15
N LEU A 216 -0.70 -10.48 -18.77
CA LEU A 216 0.09 -11.55 -18.14
C LEU A 216 1.43 -11.04 -17.61
N ARG A 217 2.16 -10.24 -18.41
CA ARG A 217 3.43 -9.64 -17.96
C ARG A 217 3.24 -8.66 -16.81
N ALA A 218 2.17 -7.86 -16.84
CA ALA A 218 1.85 -6.95 -15.74
C ALA A 218 1.50 -7.72 -14.45
N ALA A 219 0.72 -8.81 -14.57
CA ALA A 219 0.42 -9.70 -13.47
C ALA A 219 1.69 -10.37 -12.93
N ALA A 220 2.57 -10.86 -13.80
CA ALA A 220 3.86 -11.44 -13.44
C ALA A 220 4.81 -10.46 -12.76
N ALA A 221 4.84 -9.20 -13.20
CA ALA A 221 5.67 -8.17 -12.58
C ALA A 221 5.25 -7.88 -11.12
N VAL A 222 3.98 -8.11 -10.79
CA VAL A 222 3.42 -7.84 -9.46
C VAL A 222 3.39 -9.10 -8.59
N SER A 223 2.83 -10.18 -9.10
CA SER A 223 2.67 -11.46 -8.38
C SER A 223 3.89 -12.37 -8.48
N GLY A 224 4.94 -11.94 -9.20
CA GLY A 224 6.14 -12.73 -9.42
C GLY A 224 5.83 -14.00 -10.20
N SER A 225 6.49 -15.09 -9.82
CA SER A 225 6.37 -16.37 -10.53
C SER A 225 5.05 -17.09 -10.32
N SER A 226 4.29 -16.72 -9.29
CA SER A 226 2.98 -17.32 -9.02
C SER A 226 1.94 -17.05 -10.11
N ALA A 227 2.13 -15.98 -10.90
CA ALA A 227 1.20 -15.61 -11.97
C ALA A 227 1.10 -16.64 -13.10
N TYR A 228 2.05 -17.57 -13.21
CA TYR A 228 2.14 -18.55 -14.29
C TYR A 228 2.36 -19.98 -13.78
N ASP A 229 2.14 -20.22 -12.48
CA ASP A 229 2.24 -21.57 -11.91
C ASP A 229 1.18 -22.51 -12.50
N GLU A 230 0.01 -21.98 -12.87
CA GLU A 230 -1.03 -22.76 -13.55
C GLU A 230 -0.56 -23.30 -14.91
N ILE A 231 0.23 -22.54 -15.68
CA ILE A 231 0.82 -23.01 -16.94
C ILE A 231 1.80 -24.16 -16.67
N ALA A 232 2.58 -24.05 -15.59
CA ALA A 232 3.53 -25.09 -15.19
C ALA A 232 2.79 -26.38 -14.79
N TRP A 233 1.73 -26.29 -13.99
CA TRP A 233 0.91 -27.43 -13.60
C TRP A 233 0.20 -28.08 -14.79
N GLU A 234 -0.36 -27.29 -15.70
CA GLU A 234 -0.98 -27.81 -16.93
C GLU A 234 0.08 -28.53 -17.80
N TYR A 235 1.29 -27.98 -17.92
CA TYR A 235 2.40 -28.63 -18.64
C TYR A 235 2.79 -29.97 -18.02
N TYR A 236 2.78 -30.07 -16.69
CA TYR A 236 3.11 -31.30 -15.97
C TYR A 236 2.07 -32.42 -16.21
N GLY A 237 0.79 -32.05 -16.22
CA GLY A 237 -0.32 -32.98 -16.46
C GLY A 237 -0.55 -33.35 -17.93
N GLU A 238 -0.04 -32.56 -18.88
CA GLU A 238 -0.36 -32.69 -20.30
C GLU A 238 0.30 -33.92 -20.97
N PRO A 239 -0.44 -34.97 -21.40
CA PRO A 239 0.14 -36.14 -22.06
C PRO A 239 0.62 -35.89 -23.50
N ASP A 240 -0.02 -34.99 -24.26
CA ASP A 240 0.33 -34.73 -25.66
C ASP A 240 1.62 -33.91 -25.77
N ALA A 241 2.62 -34.46 -26.47
CA ALA A 241 3.91 -33.82 -26.69
C ALA A 241 3.78 -32.49 -27.43
N TYR A 242 2.81 -32.35 -28.34
CA TYR A 242 2.60 -31.11 -29.09
C TYR A 242 2.00 -30.01 -28.20
N ARG A 243 0.92 -30.30 -27.46
CA ARG A 243 0.34 -29.36 -26.48
C ARG A 243 1.37 -28.99 -25.41
N ARG A 244 2.16 -29.94 -24.91
CA ARG A 244 3.24 -29.72 -23.95
C ARG A 244 4.34 -28.78 -24.48
N ALA A 245 4.77 -28.93 -25.74
CA ALA A 245 5.75 -28.03 -26.35
C ALA A 245 5.24 -26.59 -26.50
N ARG A 246 3.94 -26.41 -26.80
CA ARG A 246 3.30 -25.09 -26.87
C ARG A 246 3.23 -24.42 -25.51
N LEU A 247 2.82 -25.15 -24.46
CA LEU A 247 2.80 -24.62 -23.09
C LEU A 247 4.19 -24.14 -22.65
N ALA A 248 5.25 -24.90 -22.95
CA ALA A 248 6.62 -24.46 -22.69
C ALA A 248 7.01 -23.20 -23.46
N LYS A 249 6.64 -23.10 -24.74
CA LYS A 249 6.91 -21.91 -25.55
C LYS A 249 6.17 -20.68 -25.00
N CYS A 250 4.88 -20.81 -24.70
CA CYS A 250 4.08 -19.76 -24.07
C CYS A 250 4.70 -19.30 -22.74
N TYR A 251 5.07 -20.25 -21.89
CA TYR A 251 5.73 -19.95 -20.62
C TYR A 251 7.01 -19.13 -20.83
N ALA A 252 7.88 -19.54 -21.76
CA ALA A 252 9.08 -18.81 -22.09
C ALA A 252 8.80 -17.39 -22.62
N GLU A 253 7.74 -17.19 -23.41
CA GLU A 253 7.35 -15.87 -23.93
C GLU A 253 6.83 -14.91 -22.84
N VAL A 254 6.10 -15.45 -21.86
CA VAL A 254 5.56 -14.68 -20.72
C VAL A 254 6.66 -14.34 -19.72
N THR A 255 7.56 -15.29 -19.45
CA THR A 255 8.63 -15.16 -18.44
C THR A 255 9.92 -14.53 -18.97
N VAL A 256 9.97 -14.14 -20.25
CA VAL A 256 11.16 -13.58 -20.92
C VAL A 256 12.32 -14.58 -20.90
N GLY A 257 12.05 -15.81 -21.35
CA GLY A 257 13.02 -16.89 -21.52
C GLY A 257 13.15 -17.83 -20.32
N GLY A 258 12.18 -17.85 -19.41
CA GLY A 258 12.17 -18.80 -18.29
C GLY A 258 11.96 -20.24 -18.76
N ASP A 259 12.52 -21.18 -18.00
CA ASP A 259 12.38 -22.62 -18.22
C ASP A 259 11.26 -23.19 -17.34
N ILE A 260 10.21 -23.71 -17.98
CA ILE A 260 9.05 -24.29 -17.32
C ILE A 260 9.42 -25.55 -16.51
N LYS A 261 10.44 -26.30 -16.92
CA LYS A 261 10.87 -27.51 -16.20
C LYS A 261 11.53 -27.15 -14.88
N ARG A 262 12.44 -26.16 -14.91
CA ARG A 262 13.04 -25.60 -13.70
C ARG A 262 11.98 -25.04 -12.76
N ARG A 263 10.92 -24.42 -13.29
CA ARG A 263 9.81 -23.96 -12.44
C ARG A 263 9.09 -25.13 -11.79
N LEU A 264 8.85 -26.21 -12.52
CA LEU A 264 8.23 -27.41 -11.98
C LEU A 264 9.07 -28.10 -10.91
N GLU A 265 10.39 -28.15 -11.07
CA GLU A 265 11.29 -28.64 -10.01
C GLU A 265 11.06 -27.85 -8.71
N ILE A 266 11.02 -26.51 -8.78
CA ILE A 266 10.75 -25.65 -7.62
C ILE A 266 9.33 -25.85 -7.04
N LEU A 267 8.35 -26.27 -7.85
CA LEU A 267 6.97 -26.49 -7.40
C LEU A 267 6.74 -27.89 -6.82
N LEU A 268 7.60 -28.85 -7.16
CA LEU A 268 7.52 -30.25 -6.71
C LEU A 268 8.41 -30.54 -5.49
N ASP A 269 9.41 -29.69 -5.23
CA ASP A 269 10.24 -29.68 -4.02
C ASP A 269 9.47 -29.12 -2.80
#